data_AF-A0A2J8RZ41-F1
#
_entry.id   AF-A0A2J8RZ41-F1
#
_cell.length_a   1.000
_cell.length_b   1.000
_cell.length_c   1.000
_cell.angle_alpha   90.00
_cell.angle_beta   90.00
_cell.angle_gamma   90.00
#
_symmetry.space_group_name_H-M   'P 1'
#
loop_
_entity.id
_entity.type
_entity.pdbx_description
1 polymer ?
#
loop_
_entity_poly.entity_id
_entity_poly.type
_entity_poly.pdbx_seq_one_letter_code
_entity_poly.pdbx_strand_id
1 'polypeptide(L)'
;MAHSQNSMELPININATQITTAYGHRALPKLKEELQSEDLQTRQKALMALCDLMHDPECIYKAMNIGCMENLKALLKDSNSVVRIKTTEVLYITASHSVGRYAFLEHDIVLALSFLLNDPSPVCRGNLYKAYMQLVQQKTPPLTRGHCRGLCTTRVPRGWRRTATHSGISLEQRDRVVQITTFTLSKPDTKKTT
;
A
#
# COMPACT_ATOMS: atom_id res chain seq x y z
N MET A 1 28.96 19.64 23.48
CA MET A 1 27.69 18.98 23.82
C MET A 1 26.93 18.73 22.52
N ALA A 2 26.52 17.47 22.31
CA ALA A 2 25.60 16.91 21.30
C ALA A 2 25.77 17.33 19.81
N HIS A 3 26.67 16.63 19.09
CA HIS A 3 26.51 16.45 17.65
C HIS A 3 25.46 15.33 17.42
N SER A 4 24.26 15.72 16.99
CA SER A 4 23.22 14.78 16.53
C SER A 4 23.63 14.22 15.16
N GLN A 5 24.48 13.20 15.14
CA GLN A 5 24.77 12.42 13.94
C GLN A 5 23.60 11.47 13.66
N ASN A 6 22.60 11.96 12.94
CA ASN A 6 21.50 11.16 12.40
C ASN A 6 21.57 11.03 10.88
N SER A 7 22.76 11.19 10.31
CA SER A 7 23.04 10.82 8.92
C SER A 7 23.67 9.44 8.92
N MET A 8 22.84 8.39 8.90
CA MET A 8 23.30 7.10 8.36
C MET A 8 23.53 7.32 6.87
N GLU A 9 24.74 7.76 6.52
CA GLU A 9 25.26 7.58 5.16
C GLU A 9 25.23 6.08 4.90
N LEU A 10 24.23 5.66 4.12
CA LEU A 10 24.29 4.41 3.38
C LEU A 10 25.65 4.39 2.67
N PRO A 11 26.40 3.27 2.64
CA PRO A 11 27.64 3.25 1.88
C PRO A 11 27.33 3.58 0.42
N ILE A 12 27.63 4.83 0.02
CA ILE A 12 27.51 5.36 -1.33
C ILE A 12 28.67 4.76 -2.13
N ASN A 13 28.57 3.47 -2.44
CA ASN A 13 29.31 2.88 -3.55
C ASN A 13 28.34 2.15 -4.47
N ILE A 14 27.24 2.84 -4.78
CA ILE A 14 26.36 2.47 -5.85
C ILE A 14 26.38 3.66 -6.80
N ASN A 15 27.27 3.60 -7.78
CA ASN A 15 27.45 4.63 -8.79
C ASN A 15 26.13 4.81 -9.55
N ALA A 16 25.31 5.81 -9.16
CA ALA A 16 23.99 6.09 -9.75
C ALA A 16 24.09 6.33 -11.27
N THR A 17 25.26 6.78 -11.74
CA THR A 17 25.63 7.01 -13.14
C THR A 17 25.84 5.73 -13.97
N GLN A 18 25.92 4.55 -13.36
CA GLN A 18 26.01 3.27 -14.10
C GLN A 18 24.66 2.60 -14.33
N ILE A 19 23.57 3.14 -13.78
CA ILE A 19 22.24 2.63 -14.08
C ILE A 19 21.98 2.99 -15.54
N THR A 20 21.85 1.97 -16.39
CA THR A 20 21.42 2.17 -17.78
C THR A 20 19.91 2.45 -17.76
N THR A 21 19.52 3.57 -17.17
CA THR A 21 18.14 4.03 -17.11
C THR A 21 17.71 4.23 -18.54
N ALA A 22 16.80 3.37 -19.03
CA ALA A 22 16.26 3.53 -20.36
C ALA A 22 15.56 4.89 -20.44
N TYR A 23 15.88 5.70 -21.45
CA TYR A 23 15.33 7.06 -21.54
C TYR A 23 13.83 7.03 -21.88
N GLY A 24 13.06 7.95 -21.30
CA GLY A 24 11.64 8.16 -21.65
C GLY A 24 10.68 7.05 -21.21
N HIS A 25 9.74 6.68 -22.08
CA HIS A 25 8.60 5.81 -21.73
C HIS A 25 8.99 4.37 -21.35
N ARG A 26 10.21 3.92 -21.71
CA ARG A 26 10.73 2.58 -21.39
C ARG A 26 11.50 2.51 -20.07
N ALA A 27 11.68 3.64 -19.37
CA ALA A 27 12.37 3.69 -18.08
C ALA A 27 11.70 2.78 -17.03
N LEU A 28 10.39 2.97 -16.84
CA LEU A 28 9.63 2.31 -15.77
C LEU A 28 9.46 0.81 -15.96
N PRO A 29 9.14 0.28 -17.16
CA PRO A 29 9.09 -1.18 -17.36
C PRO A 29 10.42 -1.86 -17.08
N LYS A 30 11.53 -1.26 -17.54
CA LYS A 30 12.87 -1.79 -17.28
C LYS A 30 13.20 -1.78 -15.79
N LEU A 31 12.91 -0.67 -15.10
CA LEU A 31 13.09 -0.59 -13.64
C LEU A 31 12.24 -1.64 -12.92
N LYS A 32 11.00 -1.89 -13.37
CA LYS A 32 10.16 -2.94 -12.79
C LYS A 32 10.82 -4.32 -12.86
N GLU A 33 11.46 -4.65 -13.98
CA GLU A 33 12.21 -5.90 -14.16
C GLU A 33 13.46 -5.93 -13.25
N GLU A 34 14.22 -4.84 -13.20
CA GLU A 34 15.42 -4.72 -12.36
C GLU A 34 15.09 -4.79 -10.84
N LEU A 35 13.89 -4.37 -10.41
CA LEU A 35 13.45 -4.54 -9.02
C LEU A 35 13.31 -6.02 -8.61
N GLN A 36 13.10 -6.92 -9.56
CA GLN A 36 12.97 -8.37 -9.32
C GLN A 36 14.28 -9.13 -9.58
N SER A 37 15.38 -8.44 -9.92
CA SER A 37 16.65 -9.10 -10.18
C SER A 37 17.19 -9.81 -8.92
N GLU A 38 17.83 -10.96 -9.09
CA GLU A 38 18.48 -11.67 -7.98
C GLU A 38 19.69 -10.89 -7.42
N ASP A 39 20.34 -10.09 -8.27
CA ASP A 39 21.46 -9.25 -7.87
C ASP A 39 21.00 -8.09 -6.96
N LEU A 40 21.59 -8.04 -5.76
CA LEU A 40 21.30 -7.04 -4.75
C LEU A 40 21.64 -5.62 -5.22
N GLN A 41 22.78 -5.45 -5.90
CA GLN A 41 23.22 -4.13 -6.34
C GLN A 41 22.28 -3.56 -7.40
N THR A 42 21.83 -4.41 -8.33
CA THR A 42 20.84 -4.06 -9.35
C THR A 42 19.51 -3.66 -8.73
N ARG A 43 18.99 -4.40 -7.75
CA ARG A 43 17.76 -4.00 -7.02
C ARG A 43 17.91 -2.66 -6.32
N GLN A 44 19.03 -2.45 -5.62
CA GLN A 44 19.29 -1.20 -4.90
C GLN A 44 19.41 -0.01 -5.84
N LYS A 45 20.11 -0.19 -6.97
CA LYS A 45 20.18 0.79 -8.06
C LYS A 45 18.79 1.14 -8.59
N ALA A 46 18.01 0.13 -8.96
CA ALA A 46 16.66 0.31 -9.48
C ALA A 46 15.75 1.05 -8.48
N LEU A 47 15.83 0.71 -7.19
CA LEU A 47 15.08 1.41 -6.14
C LEU A 47 15.47 2.87 -5.99
N MET A 48 16.77 3.21 -6.07
CA MET A 48 17.20 4.61 -6.02
C MET A 48 16.71 5.40 -7.23
N ALA A 49 16.85 4.85 -8.44
CA ALA A 49 16.32 5.47 -9.65
C ALA A 49 14.79 5.62 -9.58
N LEU A 50 14.10 4.65 -8.98
CA LEU A 50 12.66 4.74 -8.76
C LEU A 50 12.30 5.85 -7.76
N CYS A 51 13.03 5.99 -6.64
CA CYS A 51 12.83 7.11 -5.71
C CYS A 51 12.91 8.45 -6.42
N ASP A 52 13.94 8.65 -7.26
CA ASP A 52 14.16 9.92 -7.97
C ASP A 52 12.99 10.22 -8.93
N LEU A 53 12.49 9.22 -9.64
CA LEU A 53 11.34 9.37 -10.55
C LEU A 53 10.01 9.57 -9.82
N MET A 54 9.81 8.92 -8.66
CA MET A 54 8.55 8.97 -7.91
C MET A 54 8.27 10.33 -7.25
N HIS A 55 9.19 11.30 -7.31
CA HIS A 55 8.92 12.68 -6.90
C HIS A 55 8.00 13.41 -7.89
N ASP A 56 7.92 12.94 -9.15
CA ASP A 56 7.01 13.48 -10.15
C ASP A 56 5.68 12.71 -10.16
N PRO A 57 4.53 13.37 -9.92
CA PRO A 57 3.22 12.71 -9.92
C PRO A 57 2.87 12.02 -11.24
N GLU A 58 3.36 12.50 -12.39
CA GLU A 58 3.11 11.84 -13.68
C GLU A 58 3.82 10.48 -13.76
N CYS A 59 5.05 10.42 -13.24
CA CYS A 59 5.82 9.18 -13.11
C CYS A 59 5.15 8.20 -12.14
N ILE A 60 4.61 8.68 -11.01
CA ILE A 60 3.84 7.83 -10.08
C ILE A 60 2.67 7.18 -10.81
N TYR A 61 1.86 7.95 -11.53
CA TYR A 61 0.70 7.43 -12.25
C TYR A 61 1.10 6.31 -13.23
N LYS A 62 2.15 6.55 -14.03
CA LYS A 62 2.68 5.55 -14.97
C LYS A 62 3.15 4.28 -14.26
N ALA A 63 3.87 4.41 -13.14
CA ALA A 63 4.38 3.25 -12.41
C ALA A 63 3.26 2.44 -11.74
N MET A 64 2.21 3.09 -11.25
CA MET A 64 1.03 2.38 -10.73
C MET A 64 0.33 1.61 -11.86
N ASN A 65 0.16 2.22 -13.03
CA ASN A 65 -0.45 1.57 -14.20
C ASN A 65 0.39 0.37 -14.73
N ILE A 66 1.71 0.41 -14.59
CA ILE A 66 2.61 -0.69 -14.95
C ILE A 66 2.61 -1.80 -13.88
N GLY A 67 2.02 -1.57 -12.70
CA GLY A 67 1.97 -2.52 -11.60
C GLY A 67 3.25 -2.60 -10.78
N CYS A 68 3.96 -1.48 -10.61
CA CYS A 68 5.16 -1.44 -9.75
C CYS A 68 4.82 -1.65 -8.25
N MET A 69 3.56 -1.42 -7.86
CA MET A 69 3.13 -1.49 -6.45
C MET A 69 3.25 -2.90 -5.86
N GLU A 70 2.97 -3.93 -6.65
CA GLU A 70 3.09 -5.33 -6.23
C GLU A 70 4.56 -5.72 -5.97
N ASN A 71 5.48 -5.22 -6.80
CA ASN A 71 6.91 -5.44 -6.62
C ASN A 71 7.39 -4.74 -5.34
N LEU A 72 6.96 -3.51 -5.09
CA LEU A 72 7.27 -2.80 -3.83
C LEU A 72 6.73 -3.57 -2.61
N LYS A 73 5.52 -4.14 -2.70
CA LYS A 73 4.97 -5.00 -1.63
C LYS A 73 5.85 -6.21 -1.35
N ALA A 74 6.39 -6.85 -2.39
CA ALA A 74 7.29 -7.99 -2.23
C ALA A 74 8.63 -7.57 -1.58
N LEU A 75 9.19 -6.43 -1.99
CA LEU A 75 10.46 -5.90 -1.49
C LEU A 75 10.42 -5.49 0.00
N LEU A 76 9.24 -5.22 0.56
CA LEU A 76 9.07 -5.01 2.00
C LEU A 76 9.50 -6.23 2.84
N LYS A 77 9.49 -7.43 2.25
CA LYS A 77 9.90 -8.69 2.91
C LYS A 77 11.34 -9.09 2.59
N ASP A 78 12.11 -8.27 1.89
CA ASP A 78 13.49 -8.58 1.53
C ASP A 78 14.37 -8.71 2.78
N SER A 79 15.36 -9.61 2.73
CA SER A 79 16.27 -9.86 3.85
C SER A 79 17.21 -8.67 4.11
N ASN A 80 17.54 -7.90 3.07
CA ASN A 80 18.44 -6.76 3.14
C ASN A 80 17.75 -5.51 3.71
N SER A 81 18.37 -4.92 4.74
CA SER A 81 17.82 -3.73 5.41
C SER A 81 17.80 -2.49 4.51
N VAL A 82 18.78 -2.31 3.61
CA VAL A 82 18.86 -1.15 2.70
C VAL A 82 17.73 -1.19 1.69
N VAL A 83 17.42 -2.38 1.15
CA VAL A 83 16.29 -2.59 0.24
C VAL A 83 14.98 -2.24 0.93
N ARG A 84 14.76 -2.69 2.18
CA ARG A 84 13.56 -2.33 2.96
C ARG A 84 13.47 -0.84 3.26
N ILE A 85 14.58 -0.20 3.63
CA ILE A 85 14.64 1.26 3.88
C ILE A 85 14.28 2.05 2.62
N LYS A 86 14.88 1.71 1.47
CA LYS A 86 14.59 2.40 0.20
C LYS A 86 13.19 2.10 -0.32
N THR A 87 12.68 0.90 -0.13
CA THR A 87 11.29 0.55 -0.48
C THR A 87 10.29 1.37 0.34
N THR A 88 10.50 1.47 1.65
CA THR A 88 9.64 2.31 2.51
C THR A 88 9.77 3.80 2.20
N GLU A 89 10.92 4.25 1.69
CA GLU A 89 11.13 5.60 1.20
C GLU A 89 10.26 5.90 -0.03
N VAL A 90 10.32 5.04 -1.06
CA VAL A 90 9.43 5.12 -2.23
C VAL A 90 7.98 5.17 -1.80
N LEU A 91 7.58 4.28 -0.89
CA LEU A 91 6.19 4.15 -0.45
C LEU A 91 5.64 5.42 0.22
N TYR A 92 6.41 6.11 1.08
CA TYR A 92 5.89 7.34 1.68
C TYR A 92 5.82 8.49 0.66
N ILE A 93 6.74 8.54 -0.31
CA ILE A 93 6.70 9.53 -1.40
C ILE A 93 5.42 9.29 -2.21
N THR A 94 5.18 8.04 -2.63
CA THR A 94 3.95 7.64 -3.34
C THR A 94 2.69 7.94 -2.52
N ALA A 95 2.69 7.68 -1.22
CA ALA A 95 1.55 7.98 -0.32
C ALA A 95 1.24 9.47 -0.18
N SER A 96 2.19 10.35 -0.50
CA SER A 96 1.97 11.81 -0.48
C SER A 96 1.04 12.26 -1.62
N HIS A 97 0.85 11.42 -2.66
CA HIS A 97 -0.01 11.70 -3.80
C HIS A 97 -1.31 10.91 -3.76
N SER A 98 -2.41 11.50 -4.25
CA SER A 98 -3.73 10.87 -4.25
C SER A 98 -3.76 9.52 -4.97
N VAL A 99 -3.15 9.43 -6.16
CA VAL A 99 -3.07 8.21 -6.98
C VAL A 99 -2.37 7.09 -6.20
N GLY A 100 -1.26 7.41 -5.53
CA GLY A 100 -0.55 6.44 -4.71
C GLY A 100 -1.40 5.92 -3.56
N ARG A 101 -2.15 6.79 -2.87
CA ARG A 101 -3.05 6.37 -1.79
C ARG A 101 -4.14 5.40 -2.24
N TYR A 102 -4.66 5.54 -3.46
CA TYR A 102 -5.58 4.55 -4.02
C TYR A 102 -4.88 3.19 -4.21
N ALA A 103 -3.68 3.17 -4.77
CA ALA A 103 -2.89 1.95 -4.94
C ALA A 103 -2.54 1.27 -3.60
N PHE A 104 -2.37 2.05 -2.51
CA PHE A 104 -2.17 1.49 -1.17
C PHE A 104 -3.36 0.68 -0.67
N LEU A 105 -4.58 1.14 -0.97
CA LEU A 105 -5.83 0.47 -0.61
C LEU A 105 -6.10 -0.74 -1.51
N GLU A 106 -5.84 -0.60 -2.81
CA GLU A 106 -6.06 -1.67 -3.79
C GLU A 106 -5.15 -2.88 -3.57
N HIS A 107 -3.90 -2.66 -3.18
CA HIS A 107 -2.91 -3.74 -3.00
C HIS A 107 -2.66 -4.14 -1.54
N ASP A 108 -3.49 -3.71 -0.58
CA ASP A 108 -3.36 -4.02 0.86
C ASP A 108 -1.97 -3.69 1.44
N ILE A 109 -1.39 -2.58 1.01
CA ILE A 109 -0.01 -2.20 1.38
C ILE A 109 0.04 -1.75 2.84
N VAL A 110 -1.05 -1.20 3.34
CA VAL A 110 -1.22 -0.80 4.75
C VAL A 110 -1.00 -2.00 5.68
N LEU A 111 -1.52 -3.18 5.31
CA LEU A 111 -1.29 -4.42 6.03
C LEU A 111 0.16 -4.86 5.91
N ALA A 112 0.76 -4.79 4.72
CA ALA A 112 2.16 -5.13 4.50
C ALA A 112 3.11 -4.28 5.38
N LEU A 113 2.83 -2.98 5.52
CA LEU A 113 3.59 -2.07 6.38
C LEU A 113 3.45 -2.43 7.86
N SER A 114 2.32 -2.94 8.32
CA SER A 114 2.15 -3.30 9.73
C SER A 114 3.18 -4.32 10.23
N PHE A 115 3.67 -5.20 9.34
CA PHE A 115 4.73 -6.16 9.68
C PHE A 115 6.10 -5.50 9.92
N LEU A 116 6.34 -4.31 9.37
CA LEU A 116 7.59 -3.56 9.50
C LEU A 116 7.61 -2.63 10.72
N LEU A 117 6.52 -2.54 11.50
CA LEU A 117 6.48 -1.74 12.74
C LEU A 117 7.57 -2.16 13.75
N ASN A 118 7.90 -3.46 13.77
CA ASN A 118 8.92 -4.05 14.64
C ASN A 118 10.27 -4.28 13.92
N ASP A 119 10.52 -3.62 12.79
CA ASP A 119 11.78 -3.79 12.05
C ASP A 119 13.00 -3.32 12.89
N PRO A 120 14.14 -4.04 12.84
CA PRO A 120 15.34 -3.66 13.58
C PRO A 120 15.90 -2.30 13.18
N SER A 121 15.68 -1.85 11.94
CA SER A 121 16.17 -0.55 11.47
C SER A 121 15.29 0.60 11.98
N PRO A 122 15.85 1.57 12.72
CA PRO A 122 15.10 2.76 13.13
C PRO A 122 14.70 3.64 11.93
N VAL A 123 15.49 3.63 10.85
CA VAL A 123 15.22 4.43 9.64
C VAL A 123 13.98 3.89 8.92
N CYS A 124 13.87 2.57 8.81
CA CYS A 124 12.72 1.90 8.21
C CYS A 124 11.43 2.25 8.98
N ARG A 125 11.48 2.18 10.32
CA ARG A 125 10.36 2.59 11.19
C ARG A 125 10.00 4.07 11.00
N GLY A 126 10.98 4.96 10.92
CA GLY A 126 10.76 6.38 10.66
C GLY A 126 10.05 6.65 9.32
N ASN A 127 10.48 5.98 8.25
CA ASN A 127 9.84 6.08 6.94
C ASN A 127 8.40 5.55 6.94
N LEU A 128 8.18 4.45 7.65
CA LEU A 128 6.84 3.87 7.83
C LEU A 128 5.90 4.83 8.57
N TYR A 129 6.35 5.49 9.65
CA TYR A 129 5.54 6.49 10.34
C TYR A 129 5.17 7.64 9.40
N LYS A 130 6.11 8.11 8.57
CA LYS A 130 5.81 9.12 7.54
C LYS A 130 4.75 8.61 6.55
N ALA A 131 4.86 7.38 6.06
CA ALA A 131 3.87 6.80 5.15
C ALA A 131 2.46 6.80 5.77
N TYR A 132 2.32 6.35 7.02
CA TYR A 132 1.04 6.40 7.73
C TYR A 132 0.53 7.84 7.90
N MET A 133 1.40 8.79 8.22
CA MET A 133 1.01 10.20 8.33
C MET A 133 0.48 10.74 6.99
N GLN A 134 1.10 10.40 5.86
CA GLN A 134 0.63 10.82 4.53
C GLN A 134 -0.74 10.19 4.15
N LEU A 135 -0.98 8.95 4.57
CA LEU A 135 -2.26 8.28 4.37
C LEU A 135 -3.38 8.94 5.19
N VAL A 136 -3.09 9.32 6.43
CA VAL A 136 -4.05 9.97 7.34
C VAL A 136 -4.26 11.43 6.99
N GLN A 137 -3.25 12.13 6.47
CA GLN A 137 -3.34 13.51 5.99
C GLN A 137 -4.13 13.58 4.67
N GLN A 138 -5.44 13.34 4.78
CA GLN A 138 -6.39 13.82 3.81
C GLN A 138 -6.42 15.35 3.96
N LYS A 139 -5.78 16.08 3.04
CA LYS A 139 -6.25 17.42 2.69
C LYS A 139 -7.62 17.24 2.06
N THR A 140 -8.64 16.95 2.86
CA THR A 140 -10.00 17.28 2.47
C THR A 140 -9.97 18.77 2.17
N PRO A 141 -10.27 19.22 0.94
CA PRO A 141 -10.61 20.62 0.76
C PRO A 141 -11.70 20.92 1.80
N PRO A 142 -11.69 22.07 2.48
CA PRO A 142 -12.79 22.43 3.36
C PRO A 142 -14.04 22.20 2.53
N LEU A 143 -14.93 21.34 3.02
CA LEU A 143 -16.27 21.22 2.47
C LEU A 143 -16.76 22.65 2.42
N THR A 144 -16.73 23.27 1.24
CA THR A 144 -17.43 24.51 1.02
C THR A 144 -18.82 24.13 1.46
N ARG A 145 -19.31 24.82 2.50
CA ARG A 145 -20.68 24.69 2.97
C ARG A 145 -21.54 25.02 1.77
N GLY A 146 -21.82 23.99 0.96
CA GLY A 146 -22.75 24.02 -0.13
C GLY A 146 -24.01 24.47 0.54
N HIS A 147 -24.43 25.67 0.18
CA HIS A 147 -25.70 26.21 0.53
C HIS A 147 -26.74 25.11 0.33
N CYS A 148 -27.21 24.52 1.42
CA CYS A 148 -28.41 23.71 1.43
C CYS A 148 -29.59 24.67 1.26
N ARG A 149 -29.72 25.30 0.08
CA ARG A 149 -30.97 25.91 -0.36
C ARG A 149 -31.65 24.92 -1.28
N GLY A 150 -32.57 24.18 -0.66
CA GLY A 150 -33.75 23.66 -1.32
C GLY A 150 -33.51 22.52 -2.30
N LEU A 151 -33.51 21.29 -1.79
CA LEU A 151 -34.13 20.13 -2.45
C LEU A 151 -34.35 19.03 -1.40
N CYS A 152 -35.05 19.39 -0.31
CA CYS A 152 -35.80 18.41 0.49
C CYS A 152 -37.17 18.20 -0.17
N THR A 153 -37.21 17.40 -1.24
CA THR A 153 -38.46 16.81 -1.74
C THR A 153 -38.25 15.35 -2.14
N THR A 154 -37.52 14.57 -1.34
CA THR A 154 -37.70 13.12 -1.35
C THR A 154 -38.89 12.78 -0.46
N ARG A 155 -40.03 12.67 -1.12
CA ARG A 155 -41.25 11.99 -0.64
C ARG A 155 -40.87 10.69 0.07
N VAL A 156 -41.00 10.66 1.39
CA VAL A 156 -40.84 9.45 2.22
C VAL A 156 -41.96 8.47 1.86
N PRO A 157 -41.68 7.21 1.48
CA PRO A 157 -42.71 6.19 1.35
C PRO A 157 -43.36 5.95 2.71
N ARG A 158 -44.70 6.00 2.78
CA ARG A 158 -45.48 5.72 3.98
C ARG A 158 -45.16 4.30 4.46
N GLY A 159 -44.54 4.15 5.63
CA GLY A 159 -44.40 2.83 6.26
C GLY A 159 -43.41 2.71 7.41
N TRP A 160 -42.39 3.56 7.52
CA TRP A 160 -41.36 3.38 8.55
C TRP A 160 -41.55 4.35 9.72
N ARG A 161 -42.42 3.94 10.65
CA ARG A 161 -42.58 4.58 11.97
C ARG A 161 -41.40 4.13 12.84
N ARG A 162 -40.42 5.01 13.08
CA ARG A 162 -39.35 4.76 14.08
C ARG A 162 -39.94 4.99 15.48
N THR A 163 -40.21 3.93 16.22
CA THR A 163 -40.30 3.99 17.68
C THR A 163 -38.89 3.83 18.23
N ALA A 164 -38.30 4.95 18.66
CA ALA A 164 -37.12 4.95 19.50
C ALA A 164 -37.58 4.93 20.96
N THR A 165 -37.31 3.85 21.69
CA THR A 165 -37.30 3.87 23.15
C THR A 165 -36.01 3.22 23.63
N HIS A 166 -35.31 4.02 24.44
CA HIS A 166 -34.10 3.75 25.20
C HIS A 166 -34.26 2.57 26.18
N SER A 167 -33.09 2.05 26.63
CA SER A 167 -32.82 0.96 27.60
C SER A 167 -32.46 -0.36 26.90
N GLY A 168 -31.41 -1.11 27.20
CA GLY A 168 -30.39 -1.07 28.25
C GLY A 168 -29.87 -2.51 28.41
N ILE A 169 -28.54 -2.68 28.53
CA ILE A 169 -27.85 -3.76 29.26
C ILE A 169 -27.75 -5.18 28.64
N SER A 170 -26.48 -5.62 28.53
CA SER A 170 -25.86 -6.97 28.64
C SER A 170 -26.08 -8.14 27.66
N LEU A 171 -24.90 -8.67 27.31
CA LEU A 171 -24.44 -10.07 27.16
C LEU A 171 -25.24 -11.10 26.34
N GLU A 172 -24.43 -11.84 25.57
CA GLU A 172 -24.56 -13.24 25.16
C GLU A 172 -25.31 -13.58 23.85
N GLN A 173 -24.82 -14.68 23.24
CA GLN A 173 -25.21 -15.32 21.97
C GLN A 173 -24.52 -14.70 20.73
N ARG A 174 -23.37 -15.19 20.25
CA ARG A 174 -23.03 -16.56 19.81
C ARG A 174 -24.15 -17.20 18.97
N ASP A 175 -23.76 -17.52 17.73
CA ASP A 175 -24.37 -18.41 16.74
C ASP A 175 -25.29 -17.83 15.65
N ARG A 176 -24.91 -18.23 14.42
CA ARG A 176 -25.59 -18.10 13.10
C ARG A 176 -25.34 -16.74 12.44
N VAL A 177 -24.60 -16.65 11.33
CA VAL A 177 -24.86 -17.38 10.09
C VAL A 177 -23.55 -17.81 9.41
N VAL A 178 -23.23 -19.09 9.57
CA VAL A 178 -22.54 -19.88 8.53
C VAL A 178 -23.64 -20.39 7.61
N GLN A 179 -23.64 -19.94 6.35
CA GLN A 179 -24.14 -20.73 5.23
C GLN A 179 -23.10 -20.66 4.10
N ILE A 180 -22.00 -21.37 4.35
CA ILE A 180 -21.20 -21.98 3.29
C ILE A 180 -21.97 -23.25 2.92
N THR A 181 -22.76 -23.17 1.86
CA THR A 181 -23.45 -24.33 1.31
C THR A 181 -22.48 -25.10 0.42
N THR A 182 -22.03 -26.22 0.96
CA THR A 182 -21.38 -27.36 0.33
C THR A 182 -21.97 -27.71 -1.05
N PHE A 183 -21.15 -27.63 -2.10
CA PHE A 183 -21.31 -28.46 -3.30
C PHE A 183 -20.45 -29.71 -3.12
N THR A 184 -21.12 -30.86 -3.11
CA THR A 184 -20.60 -32.19 -2.83
C THR A 184 -19.70 -32.72 -3.95
N LEU A 185 -18.48 -33.12 -3.57
CA LEU A 185 -17.65 -34.09 -4.28
C LEU A 185 -18.40 -35.44 -4.35
N SER A 186 -18.51 -36.04 -5.54
CA SER A 186 -18.89 -37.43 -5.72
C SER A 186 -17.72 -38.24 -6.31
N LYS A 187 -17.61 -39.49 -5.85
CA LYS A 187 -16.45 -40.42 -5.87
C LYS A 187 -15.99 -40.88 -7.27
N PRO A 188 -14.71 -41.29 -7.42
CA PRO A 188 -14.22 -42.03 -8.59
C PRO A 188 -14.49 -43.55 -8.49
N ASP A 189 -15.02 -44.14 -9.57
CA ASP A 189 -15.13 -45.59 -9.76
C ASP A 189 -13.76 -46.20 -10.11
N THR A 190 -13.35 -47.21 -9.35
CA THR A 190 -12.27 -48.13 -9.73
C THR A 190 -12.84 -49.56 -9.75
N LYS A 191 -13.11 -50.08 -10.95
CA LYS A 191 -13.44 -51.48 -11.17
C LYS A 191 -12.15 -52.31 -11.19
N LYS A 192 -12.07 -53.31 -10.33
CA LYS A 192 -11.04 -54.36 -10.32
C LYS A 192 -11.42 -55.48 -11.29
N THR A 193 -10.43 -55.86 -12.09
CA THR A 193 -10.25 -57.11 -12.80
C THR A 193 -10.38 -58.32 -11.88
N THR A 194 -11.23 -59.29 -12.22
CA THR A 194 -10.93 -60.74 -12.26
C THR A 194 -12.01 -61.42 -13.07
#